data_AF-A0A2E7ZQY5-F1
#
_entry.id   AF-A0A2E7ZQY5-F1
#
_cell.length_a   1.000
_cell.length_b   1.000
_cell.length_c   1.000
_cell.angle_alpha   90.00
_cell.angle_beta   90.00
_cell.angle_gamma   90.00
#
_symmetry.space_group_name_H-M   'P 1'
#
loop_
_entity.id
_entity.type
_entity.pdbx_description
1 polymer ?
#
loop_
_entity_poly.entity_id
_entity_poly.type
_entity_poly.pdbx_seq_one_letter_code
_entity_poly.pdbx_strand_id
1 'polypeptide(L)'
;MQMRLWCLALCCVVVSACVDEPVAVYREVVHLKGAPYERGLDHGKRLRPRIRAFYTQLLDTALLPNLNREQPAIAGFLKRYAGPSYADGQFSYRVLLEMAQSVETQLPDRYIDEMRGIADGSGLTYEQVLILNTFPDTVLAVRSVAATLRLSRGPRIKSWQLLGWLNDQGAQRPAQTYSPSFTALAAEVPTDVRIRLVLTDPEGISADTVRLQLDTRVFPPGDPAVTTKALPNADGNMTDMEVILTPPEPMPAATVLSLIVQSADTTIADDPLPAHPRFGREETLTLSTLGYGLSAEEVANVGVDDGRTRPPPVAFALKGSATKDGAPLLAQHFALLDAGAAHEATTVFIHHPTPGEDTRKHAYVSWAGLTWGFSGMNTSGLAWACNFSDTLDTAILKDLIPQLSKLDEAQLTATGWPIGLAMREVSRSAKGAQQGVEILPNMQHVNGWNCLLADADGQLRLAEIDADAEAFPNPLSQGVTVVQWQGSAVASAASDTEDDLRAAVHYVSNTQDVDSALPILAESLLAPTGAIVRVDVQREVSTYFFKSLLAFHKLGKVLAQGRGSWDVAMAQQVLGRPAFVDPSDSMNAVVMEPSKGLLHNAMGKVPATDASWQTVDINAEAP
;
A
#
# COMPACT_ATOMS: atom_id res chain seq x y z
N MET A 1 -60.47 19.78 -35.71
CA MET A 1 -59.45 19.70 -36.77
C MET A 1 -58.28 18.89 -36.21
N GLN A 2 -58.37 17.57 -36.28
CA GLN A 2 -57.88 16.70 -37.37
C GLN A 2 -56.35 16.59 -37.47
N MET A 3 -55.91 15.33 -37.47
CA MET A 3 -54.59 14.79 -37.86
C MET A 3 -53.44 14.89 -36.86
N ARG A 4 -53.18 13.77 -36.16
CA ARG A 4 -52.03 12.87 -36.41
C ARG A 4 -52.10 11.64 -35.48
N LEU A 5 -52.90 10.66 -35.89
CA LEU A 5 -52.75 9.25 -35.54
C LEU A 5 -52.05 8.57 -36.74
N TRP A 6 -51.39 7.43 -36.50
CA TRP A 6 -50.71 6.53 -37.45
C TRP A 6 -49.19 6.74 -37.63
N CYS A 7 -48.42 6.09 -36.75
CA CYS A 7 -47.18 5.35 -37.08
C CYS A 7 -46.70 4.57 -35.83
N LEU A 8 -47.54 3.67 -35.31
CA LEU A 8 -47.16 2.68 -34.30
C LEU A 8 -47.15 1.31 -34.98
N ALA A 9 -46.18 1.14 -35.89
CA ALA A 9 -45.87 -0.13 -36.51
C ALA A 9 -44.66 -0.74 -35.79
N LEU A 10 -44.95 -1.63 -34.84
CA LEU A 10 -44.28 -2.92 -34.65
C LEU A 10 -42.75 -2.94 -34.87
N CYS A 11 -41.99 -2.20 -34.05
CA CYS A 11 -40.60 -2.60 -33.76
C CYS A 11 -40.64 -3.73 -32.73
N CYS A 12 -40.76 -4.97 -33.21
CA CYS A 12 -40.25 -6.12 -32.46
C CYS A 12 -38.74 -5.93 -32.31
N VAL A 13 -38.32 -5.23 -31.25
CA VAL A 13 -36.95 -5.28 -30.76
C VAL A 13 -36.75 -6.73 -30.31
N VAL A 14 -36.11 -7.52 -31.18
CA VAL A 14 -35.46 -8.75 -30.77
C VAL A 14 -34.39 -8.30 -29.79
N VAL A 15 -34.73 -8.29 -28.51
CA VAL A 15 -33.74 -8.35 -27.44
C VAL A 15 -33.11 -9.73 -27.61
N SER A 16 -32.14 -9.83 -28.53
CA SER A 16 -31.16 -10.90 -28.45
C SER A 16 -30.56 -10.72 -27.08
N ALA A 17 -30.94 -11.61 -26.15
CA ALA A 17 -30.16 -11.82 -24.97
C ALA A 17 -28.73 -12.04 -25.48
N CYS A 18 -27.85 -11.06 -25.27
CA CYS A 18 -26.43 -11.29 -25.39
C CYS A 18 -26.17 -12.45 -24.44
N VAL A 19 -26.03 -13.65 -25.00
CA VAL A 19 -25.52 -14.79 -24.27
C VAL A 19 -24.12 -14.35 -23.90
N ASP A 20 -23.90 -14.08 -22.61
CA ASP A 20 -22.58 -13.77 -22.08
C ASP A 20 -21.64 -14.83 -22.63
N GLU A 21 -20.71 -14.45 -23.51
CA GLU A 21 -19.68 -15.37 -23.96
C GLU A 21 -19.00 -15.90 -22.69
N PRO A 22 -18.83 -17.22 -22.57
CA PRO A 22 -18.19 -17.79 -21.39
C PRO A 22 -16.82 -17.15 -21.24
N VAL A 23 -16.68 -16.30 -20.21
CA VAL A 23 -15.44 -15.60 -19.88
C VAL A 23 -14.34 -16.65 -19.81
N ALA A 24 -13.32 -16.49 -20.65
CA ALA A 24 -12.20 -17.41 -20.69
C ALA A 24 -11.63 -17.56 -19.28
N VAL A 25 -11.42 -18.80 -18.84
CA VAL A 25 -10.80 -19.06 -17.53
C VAL A 25 -9.31 -18.75 -17.67
N TYR A 26 -8.86 -17.59 -17.20
CA TYR A 26 -7.47 -17.13 -17.28
C TYR A 26 -6.51 -17.82 -16.30
N ARG A 27 -6.94 -18.89 -15.63
CA ARG A 27 -6.18 -19.51 -14.54
C ARG A 27 -5.33 -20.66 -15.00
N GLU A 28 -4.06 -20.65 -14.61
CA GLU A 28 -3.13 -21.71 -14.94
C GLU A 28 -2.23 -22.03 -13.75
N VAL A 29 -1.94 -23.32 -13.59
CA VAL A 29 -0.92 -23.83 -12.68
C VAL A 29 0.26 -24.30 -13.52
N VAL A 30 1.41 -23.65 -13.38
CA VAL A 30 2.60 -23.91 -14.20
C VAL A 30 3.67 -24.57 -13.34
N HIS A 31 4.01 -25.81 -13.67
CA HIS A 31 5.14 -26.53 -13.06
C HIS A 31 6.43 -26.20 -13.81
N LEU A 32 7.41 -25.63 -13.11
CA LEU A 32 8.71 -25.24 -13.65
C LEU A 32 9.80 -26.20 -13.15
N LYS A 33 10.55 -26.82 -14.08
CA LYS A 33 11.62 -27.79 -13.82
C LYS A 33 12.87 -27.47 -14.64
N GLY A 34 14.02 -27.95 -14.20
CA GLY A 34 15.30 -27.81 -14.91
C GLY A 34 16.16 -26.66 -14.38
N ALA A 35 17.24 -26.38 -15.07
CA ALA A 35 18.16 -25.27 -14.76
C ALA A 35 17.42 -23.91 -14.86
N PRO A 36 17.95 -22.84 -14.23
CA PRO A 36 17.24 -21.56 -14.20
C PRO A 36 16.83 -21.03 -15.58
N TYR A 37 17.74 -21.04 -16.56
CA TYR A 37 17.41 -20.66 -17.93
C TYR A 37 16.32 -21.54 -18.56
N GLU A 38 16.37 -22.86 -18.37
CA GLU A 38 15.41 -23.81 -18.94
C GLU A 38 14.00 -23.58 -18.37
N ARG A 39 13.89 -23.32 -17.07
CA ARG A 39 12.62 -22.94 -16.42
C ARG A 39 12.07 -21.65 -17.02
N GLY A 40 12.94 -20.66 -17.17
CA GLY A 40 12.58 -19.40 -17.80
C GLY A 40 12.06 -19.59 -19.23
N LEU A 41 12.75 -20.41 -20.02
CA LEU A 41 12.40 -20.71 -21.41
C LEU A 41 11.06 -21.42 -21.52
N ASP A 42 10.79 -22.41 -20.65
CA ASP A 42 9.49 -23.09 -20.59
C ASP A 42 8.37 -22.13 -20.19
N HIS A 43 8.57 -21.32 -19.14
CA HIS A 43 7.65 -20.27 -18.73
C HIS A 43 7.35 -19.32 -19.90
N GLY A 44 8.39 -18.74 -20.51
CA GLY A 44 8.27 -17.80 -21.61
C GLY A 44 7.53 -18.39 -22.82
N LYS A 45 7.79 -19.65 -23.17
CA LYS A 45 7.13 -20.33 -24.30
C LYS A 45 5.66 -20.63 -24.01
N ARG A 46 5.37 -21.20 -22.84
CA ARG A 46 4.02 -21.64 -22.45
C ARG A 46 3.07 -20.45 -22.31
N LEU A 47 3.53 -19.40 -21.65
CA LEU A 47 2.72 -18.20 -21.37
C LEU A 47 2.98 -17.06 -22.35
N ARG A 48 3.63 -17.31 -23.51
CA ARG A 48 4.03 -16.28 -24.48
C ARG A 48 2.92 -15.25 -24.79
N PRO A 49 1.67 -15.64 -25.14
CA PRO A 49 0.62 -14.67 -25.44
C PRO A 49 0.27 -13.80 -24.23
N ARG A 50 0.16 -14.40 -23.04
CA ARG A 50 -0.16 -13.68 -21.79
C ARG A 50 0.96 -12.73 -21.38
N ILE A 51 2.21 -13.15 -21.45
CA ILE A 51 3.37 -12.30 -21.12
C ILE A 51 3.40 -11.06 -22.02
N ARG A 52 3.19 -11.24 -23.34
CA ARG A 52 3.17 -10.12 -24.28
C ARG A 52 1.97 -9.20 -24.06
N ALA A 53 0.79 -9.76 -23.85
CA ALA A 53 -0.41 -8.98 -23.55
C ALA A 53 -0.24 -8.18 -22.24
N PHE A 54 0.26 -8.84 -21.19
CA PHE A 54 0.53 -8.23 -19.90
C PHE A 54 1.53 -7.07 -20.02
N TYR A 55 2.68 -7.29 -20.66
CA TYR A 55 3.66 -6.24 -20.90
C TYR A 55 3.05 -5.04 -21.64
N THR A 56 2.38 -5.27 -22.78
CA THR A 56 1.84 -4.18 -23.60
C THR A 56 0.67 -3.44 -22.93
N GLN A 57 -0.24 -4.15 -22.28
CA GLN A 57 -1.41 -3.53 -21.66
C GLN A 57 -1.05 -2.86 -20.33
N LEU A 58 -0.34 -3.56 -19.44
CA LEU A 58 0.01 -3.00 -18.14
C LEU A 58 1.10 -1.93 -18.29
N LEU A 59 2.24 -2.23 -18.90
CA LEU A 59 3.36 -1.29 -18.92
C LEU A 59 3.14 -0.20 -19.96
N ASP A 60 3.04 -0.55 -21.25
CA ASP A 60 3.03 0.45 -22.32
C ASP A 60 1.75 1.29 -22.35
N THR A 61 0.60 0.68 -22.08
CA THR A 61 -0.71 1.34 -22.23
C THR A 61 -1.19 2.03 -20.97
N ALA A 62 -0.87 1.50 -19.79
CA ALA A 62 -1.41 2.01 -18.53
C ALA A 62 -0.35 2.65 -17.62
N LEU A 63 0.64 1.88 -17.18
CA LEU A 63 1.58 2.29 -16.14
C LEU A 63 2.55 3.37 -16.63
N LEU A 64 3.25 3.15 -17.74
CA LEU A 64 4.25 4.10 -18.25
C LEU A 64 3.62 5.46 -18.61
N PRO A 65 2.46 5.53 -19.29
CA PRO A 65 1.79 6.82 -19.54
C PRO A 65 1.36 7.53 -18.25
N ASN A 66 0.91 6.80 -17.23
CA ASN A 66 0.56 7.39 -15.94
C ASN A 66 1.79 7.92 -15.20
N LEU A 67 2.88 7.15 -15.16
CA LEU A 67 4.11 7.55 -14.50
C LEU A 67 4.80 8.72 -15.25
N ASN A 68 4.60 8.85 -16.56
CA ASN A 68 5.12 9.99 -17.34
C ASN A 68 4.53 11.33 -16.86
N ARG A 69 3.33 11.32 -16.25
CA ARG A 69 2.72 12.52 -15.66
C ARG A 69 3.48 13.02 -14.43
N GLU A 70 4.32 12.19 -13.83
CA GLU A 70 5.16 12.57 -12.68
C GLU A 70 6.45 13.28 -13.12
N GLN A 71 6.79 13.26 -14.43
CA GLN A 71 8.01 13.88 -14.95
C GLN A 71 8.15 15.36 -14.56
N PRO A 72 7.14 16.24 -14.70
CA PRO A 72 7.30 17.65 -14.35
C PRO A 72 7.65 17.86 -12.87
N ALA A 73 7.00 17.11 -11.98
CA ALA A 73 7.26 17.17 -10.54
C ALA A 73 8.68 16.70 -10.20
N ILE A 74 9.10 15.58 -10.78
CA ILE A 74 10.44 15.01 -10.57
C ILE A 74 11.51 15.88 -11.22
N ALA A 75 11.33 16.34 -12.45
CA ALA A 75 12.28 17.16 -13.19
C ALA A 75 12.44 18.57 -12.60
N GLY A 76 11.40 19.09 -11.94
CA GLY A 76 11.49 20.32 -11.15
C GLY A 76 12.43 20.21 -9.95
N PHE A 77 12.72 19.00 -9.48
CA PHE A 77 13.65 18.71 -8.39
C PHE A 77 15.00 18.16 -8.89
N LEU A 78 14.96 17.19 -9.81
CA LEU A 78 16.10 16.49 -10.41
C LEU A 78 16.22 16.88 -11.88
N LYS A 79 16.95 17.97 -12.16
CA LYS A 79 16.96 18.61 -13.49
C LYS A 79 17.39 17.69 -14.63
N ARG A 80 18.16 16.64 -14.33
CA ARG A 80 18.54 15.59 -15.30
C ARG A 80 17.33 15.06 -16.08
N TYR A 81 16.18 14.90 -15.43
CA TYR A 81 14.97 14.35 -16.04
C TYR A 81 14.20 15.32 -16.94
N ALA A 82 14.64 16.58 -17.02
CA ALA A 82 14.19 17.53 -18.06
C ALA A 82 14.95 17.35 -19.39
N GLY A 83 15.95 16.45 -19.44
CA GLY A 83 16.78 16.23 -20.61
C GLY A 83 16.04 15.58 -21.80
N PRO A 84 16.52 15.76 -23.05
CA PRO A 84 15.88 15.21 -24.25
C PRO A 84 15.71 13.68 -24.25
N SER A 85 16.56 12.94 -23.52
CA SER A 85 16.47 11.48 -23.41
C SER A 85 15.23 10.99 -22.66
N TYR A 86 14.61 11.85 -21.85
CA TYR A 86 13.40 11.56 -21.08
C TYR A 86 12.15 12.26 -21.65
N ALA A 87 12.28 13.00 -22.76
CA ALA A 87 11.16 13.65 -23.43
C ALA A 87 10.28 12.64 -24.19
N ASP A 88 9.22 13.12 -24.85
CA ASP A 88 8.38 12.33 -25.76
C ASP A 88 7.83 11.02 -25.15
N GLY A 89 7.45 11.08 -23.87
CA GLY A 89 6.91 9.94 -23.13
C GLY A 89 7.92 8.85 -22.77
N GLN A 90 9.23 9.12 -22.92
CA GLN A 90 10.29 8.16 -22.60
C GLN A 90 10.71 8.18 -21.12
N PHE A 91 10.30 9.19 -20.36
CA PHE A 91 10.68 9.37 -18.95
C PHE A 91 10.54 8.08 -18.13
N SER A 92 9.34 7.51 -18.09
CA SER A 92 9.04 6.36 -17.23
C SER A 92 9.81 5.12 -17.64
N TYR A 93 9.88 4.81 -18.94
CA TYR A 93 10.60 3.63 -19.43
C TYR A 93 12.08 3.72 -19.08
N ARG A 94 12.69 4.90 -19.31
CA ARG A 94 14.11 5.14 -19.04
C ARG A 94 14.42 5.05 -17.55
N VAL A 95 13.63 5.70 -16.70
CA VAL A 95 13.81 5.65 -15.24
C VAL A 95 13.69 4.21 -14.73
N LEU A 96 12.63 3.49 -15.13
CA LEU A 96 12.45 2.11 -14.70
C LEU A 96 13.57 1.19 -15.21
N LEU A 97 14.06 1.39 -16.45
CA LEU A 97 15.19 0.62 -16.97
C LEU A 97 16.49 0.89 -16.18
N GLU A 98 16.81 2.16 -15.91
CA GLU A 98 17.99 2.56 -15.14
C GLU A 98 17.96 1.94 -13.74
N MET A 99 16.80 1.99 -13.07
CA MET A 99 16.60 1.36 -11.77
C MET A 99 16.70 -0.17 -11.86
N ALA A 100 16.08 -0.78 -12.85
CA ALA A 100 16.09 -2.24 -13.00
C ALA A 100 17.51 -2.78 -13.28
N GLN A 101 18.32 -2.06 -14.05
CA GLN A 101 19.73 -2.36 -14.27
C GLN A 101 20.57 -2.20 -13.00
N SER A 102 20.27 -1.20 -12.17
CA SER A 102 20.92 -1.04 -10.86
C SER A 102 20.58 -2.21 -9.93
N VAL A 103 19.31 -2.60 -9.86
CA VAL A 103 18.85 -3.78 -9.11
C VAL A 103 19.51 -5.07 -9.60
N GLU A 104 19.61 -5.25 -10.93
CA GLU A 104 20.22 -6.43 -11.55
C GLU A 104 21.62 -6.75 -10.99
N THR A 105 22.42 -5.72 -10.70
CA THR A 105 23.80 -5.89 -10.18
C THR A 105 23.88 -6.65 -8.85
N GLN A 106 22.77 -6.75 -8.12
CA GLN A 106 22.69 -7.43 -6.82
C GLN A 106 21.91 -8.76 -6.88
N LEU A 107 21.30 -9.06 -8.03
CA LEU A 107 20.53 -10.28 -8.19
C LEU A 107 21.47 -11.48 -8.43
N PRO A 108 21.21 -12.63 -7.79
CA PRO A 108 21.90 -13.87 -8.12
C PRO A 108 21.72 -14.25 -9.59
N ASP A 109 22.78 -14.77 -10.21
CA ASP A 109 22.81 -15.24 -11.61
C ASP A 109 21.63 -16.15 -11.98
N ARG A 110 21.17 -17.00 -11.04
CA ARG A 110 20.02 -17.89 -11.27
C ARG A 110 18.75 -17.13 -11.66
N TYR A 111 18.48 -15.97 -11.09
CA TYR A 111 17.27 -15.19 -11.42
C TYR A 111 17.47 -14.44 -12.73
N ILE A 112 18.67 -13.95 -13.00
CA ILE A 112 19.07 -13.35 -14.27
C ILE A 112 18.89 -14.35 -15.42
N ASP A 113 19.40 -15.57 -15.26
CA ASP A 113 19.29 -16.63 -16.28
C ASP A 113 17.84 -17.07 -16.49
N GLU A 114 17.05 -17.16 -15.43
CA GLU A 114 15.62 -17.45 -15.55
C GLU A 114 14.87 -16.33 -16.31
N MET A 115 15.18 -15.06 -16.05
CA MET A 115 14.64 -13.93 -16.82
C MET A 115 15.09 -13.93 -18.28
N ARG A 116 16.34 -14.30 -18.58
CA ARG A 116 16.82 -14.50 -19.97
C ARG A 116 16.04 -15.59 -20.68
N GLY A 117 15.79 -16.71 -20.00
CA GLY A 117 14.95 -17.77 -20.53
C GLY A 117 13.54 -17.28 -20.85
N ILE A 118 12.93 -16.49 -19.96
CA ILE A 118 11.60 -15.90 -20.19
C ILE A 118 11.62 -14.97 -21.42
N ALA A 119 12.65 -14.15 -21.57
CA ALA A 119 12.82 -13.26 -22.72
C ALA A 119 12.85 -14.07 -24.04
N ASP A 120 13.72 -15.07 -24.13
CA ASP A 120 13.84 -15.94 -25.31
C ASP A 120 12.54 -16.73 -25.58
N GLY A 121 11.87 -17.17 -24.52
CA GLY A 121 10.63 -17.93 -24.62
C GLY A 121 9.44 -17.07 -25.06
N SER A 122 9.31 -15.86 -24.53
CA SER A 122 8.20 -14.94 -24.81
C SER A 122 8.41 -14.09 -26.07
N GLY A 123 9.65 -13.91 -26.49
CA GLY A 123 10.03 -12.99 -27.57
C GLY A 123 10.07 -11.52 -27.16
N LEU A 124 10.04 -11.22 -25.85
CA LEU A 124 10.40 -9.90 -25.32
C LEU A 124 11.92 -9.76 -25.23
N THR A 125 12.43 -8.53 -25.14
CA THR A 125 13.85 -8.31 -24.83
C THR A 125 14.13 -8.63 -23.37
N TYR A 126 15.39 -8.92 -23.04
CA TYR A 126 15.80 -9.12 -21.65
C TYR A 126 15.49 -7.89 -20.78
N GLU A 127 15.75 -6.68 -21.28
CA GLU A 127 15.44 -5.42 -20.59
C GLU A 127 13.96 -5.29 -20.24
N GLN A 128 13.06 -5.68 -21.16
CA GLN A 128 11.62 -5.67 -20.93
C GLN A 128 11.23 -6.65 -19.81
N VAL A 129 11.81 -7.84 -19.79
CA VAL A 129 11.57 -8.83 -18.72
C VAL A 129 12.18 -8.39 -17.40
N LEU A 130 13.34 -7.73 -17.41
CA LEU A 130 13.99 -7.18 -16.24
C LEU A 130 13.14 -6.07 -15.60
N ILE A 131 12.63 -5.12 -16.40
CA ILE A 131 11.64 -4.12 -15.95
C ILE A 131 10.42 -4.86 -15.37
N LEU A 132 9.87 -5.84 -16.07
CA LEU A 132 8.70 -6.59 -15.61
C LEU A 132 8.91 -7.31 -14.26
N ASN A 133 10.14 -7.72 -13.94
CA ASN A 133 10.47 -8.40 -12.69
C ASN A 133 10.90 -7.45 -11.56
N THR A 134 11.02 -6.15 -11.84
CA THR A 134 11.43 -5.12 -10.86
C THR A 134 10.40 -4.00 -10.72
N PHE A 135 9.43 -3.89 -11.64
CA PHE A 135 8.49 -2.78 -11.67
C PHE A 135 7.64 -2.65 -10.40
N PRO A 136 7.18 -3.71 -9.71
CA PRO A 136 6.28 -3.49 -8.57
C PRO A 136 6.96 -2.66 -7.48
N ASP A 137 8.17 -3.04 -7.08
CA ASP A 137 8.96 -2.29 -6.10
C ASP A 137 9.45 -0.93 -6.64
N THR A 138 9.98 -0.88 -7.87
CA THR A 138 10.55 0.35 -8.42
C THR A 138 9.47 1.41 -8.70
N VAL A 139 8.29 1.02 -9.19
CA VAL A 139 7.15 1.94 -9.36
C VAL A 139 6.63 2.44 -8.03
N LEU A 140 6.50 1.56 -7.04
CA LEU A 140 6.08 1.96 -5.69
C LEU A 140 7.05 3.00 -5.13
N ALA A 141 8.35 2.74 -5.20
CA ALA A 141 9.35 3.67 -4.71
C ALA A 141 9.35 5.02 -5.48
N VAL A 142 9.27 5.03 -6.81
CA VAL A 142 9.18 6.29 -7.59
C VAL A 142 7.90 7.04 -7.24
N ARG A 143 6.77 6.34 -7.08
CA ARG A 143 5.51 6.97 -6.69
C ARG A 143 5.55 7.53 -5.26
N SER A 144 6.23 6.88 -4.33
CA SER A 144 6.46 7.42 -2.98
C SER A 144 7.23 8.74 -3.04
N VAL A 145 8.29 8.82 -3.86
CA VAL A 145 9.03 10.08 -4.09
C VAL A 145 8.13 11.14 -4.71
N ALA A 146 7.44 10.83 -5.81
CA ALA A 146 6.57 11.78 -6.51
C ALA A 146 5.41 12.28 -5.64
N ALA A 147 4.78 11.38 -4.88
CA ALA A 147 3.73 11.70 -3.93
C ALA A 147 4.25 12.61 -2.82
N THR A 148 5.45 12.35 -2.29
CA THR A 148 6.07 13.19 -1.27
C THR A 148 6.35 14.58 -1.80
N LEU A 149 6.98 14.70 -2.98
CA LEU A 149 7.23 16.01 -3.62
C LEU A 149 5.96 16.83 -3.84
N ARG A 150 4.82 16.17 -4.08
CA ARG A 150 3.52 16.81 -4.31
C ARG A 150 2.81 17.17 -3.01
N LEU A 151 2.66 16.20 -2.12
CA LEU A 151 1.85 16.31 -0.90
C LEU A 151 2.58 17.11 0.18
N SER A 152 3.91 17.10 0.19
CA SER A 152 4.68 17.91 1.14
C SER A 152 4.63 19.40 0.86
N ARG A 153 4.08 19.80 -0.30
CA ARG A 153 3.83 21.19 -0.68
C ARG A 153 2.41 21.68 -0.34
N GLY A 154 1.55 20.81 0.18
CA GLY A 154 0.20 21.19 0.59
C GLY A 154 0.10 21.49 2.09
N PRO A 155 -0.96 22.19 2.54
CA PRO A 155 -1.15 22.47 3.95
C PRO A 155 -1.25 21.21 4.80
N ARG A 156 -0.79 21.31 6.05
CA ARG A 156 -0.93 20.25 7.06
C ARG A 156 -1.45 20.79 8.39
N ILE A 157 -1.94 19.91 9.26
CA ILE A 157 -2.27 20.27 10.63
C ILE A 157 -0.97 20.35 11.44
N LYS A 158 -0.68 21.52 12.00
CA LYS A 158 0.44 21.78 12.90
C LYS A 158 0.10 21.42 14.34
N SER A 159 -1.07 21.84 14.80
CA SER A 159 -1.55 21.57 16.15
C SER A 159 -3.06 21.52 16.24
N TRP A 160 -3.57 20.93 17.33
CA TRP A 160 -4.98 20.83 17.63
C TRP A 160 -5.25 21.12 19.12
N GLN A 161 -6.48 21.52 19.43
CA GLN A 161 -6.93 21.82 20.79
C GLN A 161 -8.46 21.67 20.90
N LEU A 162 -8.95 21.12 22.01
CA LEU A 162 -10.39 21.04 22.31
C LEU A 162 -10.77 22.14 23.29
N LEU A 163 -11.39 23.20 22.79
CA LEU A 163 -11.78 24.36 23.59
C LEU A 163 -13.02 24.02 24.44
N GLY A 164 -12.94 24.31 25.74
CA GLY A 164 -13.95 23.90 26.72
C GLY A 164 -13.61 22.57 27.40
N TRP A 165 -12.61 21.84 26.92
CA TRP A 165 -12.11 20.65 27.62
C TRP A 165 -11.10 21.04 28.69
N LEU A 166 -11.60 21.10 29.93
CA LEU A 166 -10.82 21.47 31.10
C LEU A 166 -10.09 20.24 31.67
N ASN A 167 -8.95 20.47 32.31
CA ASN A 167 -8.27 19.47 33.14
C ASN A 167 -8.91 19.39 34.53
N ASP A 168 -8.40 18.49 35.40
CA ASP A 168 -8.92 18.30 36.77
C ASP A 168 -8.82 19.55 37.66
N GLN A 169 -8.05 20.55 37.24
CA GLN A 169 -7.89 21.84 37.91
C GLN A 169 -8.81 22.93 37.34
N GLY A 170 -9.69 22.58 36.39
CA GLY A 170 -10.56 23.53 35.70
C GLY A 170 -9.84 24.43 34.67
N ALA A 171 -8.59 24.13 34.33
CA ALA A 171 -7.82 24.89 33.35
C ALA A 171 -7.97 24.29 31.94
N GLN A 172 -7.99 25.15 30.92
CA GLN A 172 -8.02 24.73 29.52
C GLN A 172 -6.76 23.91 29.19
N ARG A 173 -6.95 22.72 28.62
CA ARG A 173 -5.83 21.89 28.16
C ARG A 173 -5.06 22.62 27.05
N PRO A 174 -3.71 22.58 27.04
CA PRO A 174 -2.90 23.24 26.03
C PRO A 174 -3.14 22.63 24.64
N ALA A 175 -2.81 23.38 23.59
CA ALA A 175 -2.74 22.83 22.25
C ALA A 175 -1.64 21.75 22.19
N GLN A 176 -1.88 20.71 21.39
CA GLN A 176 -0.94 19.62 21.16
C GLN A 176 -0.48 19.63 19.71
N THR A 177 0.79 19.30 19.48
CA THR A 177 1.28 19.05 18.13
C THR A 177 0.49 17.91 17.52
N TYR A 178 0.07 18.08 16.28
CA TYR A 178 -0.63 17.02 15.56
C TYR A 178 0.38 16.01 15.03
N SER A 179 0.13 14.73 15.26
CA SER A 179 0.80 13.63 14.57
C SER A 179 -0.25 12.55 14.29
N PRO A 180 -0.33 12.03 13.06
CA PRO A 180 -1.20 10.91 12.71
C PRO A 180 -0.94 9.70 13.62
N SER A 181 -2.02 9.16 14.21
CA SER A 181 -1.95 8.06 15.16
C SER A 181 -2.86 6.90 14.76
N PHE A 182 -2.51 5.70 15.22
CA PHE A 182 -3.32 4.48 15.17
C PHE A 182 -4.56 4.56 16.06
N THR A 183 -4.53 5.46 17.04
CA THR A 183 -5.54 5.58 18.08
C THR A 183 -6.13 6.99 18.10
N ALA A 184 -7.16 7.21 18.90
CA ALA A 184 -7.77 8.52 19.06
C ALA A 184 -6.77 9.52 19.64
N LEU A 185 -6.91 10.78 19.23
CA LEU A 185 -6.14 11.90 19.79
C LEU A 185 -6.63 12.29 21.18
N ALA A 186 -7.91 12.03 21.47
CA ALA A 186 -8.55 12.34 22.73
C ALA A 186 -9.68 11.34 23.02
N ALA A 187 -9.92 11.08 24.30
CA ALA A 187 -11.04 10.27 24.76
C ALA A 187 -11.80 10.97 25.88
N GLU A 188 -13.06 10.56 26.09
CA GLU A 188 -13.96 11.10 27.11
C GLU A 188 -14.15 12.62 26.99
N VAL A 189 -14.23 13.10 25.75
CA VAL A 189 -14.36 14.53 25.44
C VAL A 189 -15.79 15.00 25.73
N PRO A 190 -16.00 16.14 26.41
CA PRO A 190 -17.34 16.70 26.57
C PRO A 190 -18.03 16.96 25.22
N THR A 191 -19.33 16.78 25.17
CA THR A 191 -20.09 16.83 23.90
C THR A 191 -20.21 18.23 23.30
N ASP A 192 -19.96 19.27 24.08
CA ASP A 192 -20.12 20.68 23.73
C ASP A 192 -18.79 21.40 23.44
N VAL A 193 -17.67 20.67 23.32
CA VAL A 193 -16.39 21.29 22.99
C VAL A 193 -16.36 21.84 21.57
N ARG A 194 -15.49 22.83 21.37
CA ARG A 194 -15.12 23.30 20.02
C ARG A 194 -13.75 22.74 19.64
N ILE A 195 -13.56 22.42 18.37
CA ILE A 195 -12.31 21.85 17.86
C ILE A 195 -11.53 22.97 17.19
N ARG A 196 -10.37 23.32 17.76
CA ARG A 196 -9.43 24.29 17.20
C ARG A 196 -8.28 23.55 16.55
N LEU A 197 -8.01 23.87 15.29
CA LEU A 197 -6.88 23.39 14.52
C LEU A 197 -6.01 24.58 14.13
N VAL A 198 -4.71 24.37 14.08
CA VAL A 198 -3.78 25.28 13.40
C VAL A 198 -3.22 24.53 12.20
N LEU A 199 -3.55 25.01 11.02
CA LEU A 199 -3.00 24.55 9.76
C LEU A 199 -1.73 25.37 9.44
N THR A 200 -0.77 24.78 8.72
CA THR A 200 0.45 25.48 8.30
C THR A 200 0.86 25.12 6.87
N ASP A 201 1.21 26.14 6.08
CA ASP A 201 1.81 25.99 4.75
C ASP A 201 2.74 27.16 4.41
N PRO A 202 3.96 26.94 3.88
CA PRO A 202 4.87 28.02 3.51
C PRO A 202 4.27 29.07 2.56
N GLU A 203 3.35 28.69 1.68
CA GLU A 203 2.69 29.57 0.73
C GLU A 203 1.37 30.14 1.27
N GLY A 204 1.09 29.94 2.56
CA GLY A 204 -0.18 30.29 3.20
C GLY A 204 -1.33 29.37 2.79
N ILE A 205 -2.47 29.54 3.44
CA ILE A 205 -3.61 28.63 3.33
C ILE A 205 -4.82 29.39 2.82
N SER A 206 -5.55 28.81 1.87
CA SER A 206 -6.77 29.41 1.34
C SER A 206 -7.99 29.06 2.19
N ALA A 207 -8.59 30.06 2.84
CA ALA A 207 -9.78 29.87 3.69
C ALA A 207 -10.96 29.28 2.91
N ASP A 208 -11.10 29.64 1.64
CA ASP A 208 -12.16 29.18 0.75
C ASP A 208 -12.02 27.70 0.33
N THR A 209 -10.92 27.05 0.75
CA THR A 209 -10.66 25.62 0.49
C THR A 209 -10.76 24.77 1.75
N VAL A 210 -10.91 25.38 2.94
CA VAL A 210 -11.02 24.65 4.20
C VAL A 210 -12.38 23.96 4.25
N ARG A 211 -12.34 22.63 4.24
CA ARG A 211 -13.50 21.77 4.36
C ARG A 211 -13.29 20.81 5.52
N LEU A 212 -14.30 20.69 6.37
CA LEU A 212 -14.31 19.75 7.49
C LEU A 212 -15.43 18.73 7.30
N GLN A 213 -15.24 17.53 7.82
CA GLN A 213 -16.30 16.53 7.92
C GLN A 213 -16.23 15.85 9.28
N LEU A 214 -17.27 15.99 10.10
CA LEU A 214 -17.41 15.28 11.37
C LEU A 214 -18.39 14.12 11.15
N ASP A 215 -17.85 12.90 11.14
CA ASP A 215 -18.53 11.67 10.70
C ASP A 215 -19.20 11.84 9.34
N THR A 216 -20.54 11.84 9.30
CA THR A 216 -21.33 11.96 8.07
C THR A 216 -21.65 13.42 7.73
N ARG A 217 -21.39 14.36 8.64
CA ARG A 217 -21.73 15.77 8.45
C ARG A 217 -20.57 16.53 7.83
N VAL A 218 -20.81 17.09 6.65
CA VAL A 218 -19.84 17.94 5.94
C VAL A 218 -20.09 19.41 6.27
N PHE A 219 -19.01 20.14 6.55
CA PHE A 219 -18.98 21.59 6.72
C PHE A 219 -18.17 22.19 5.55
N PRO A 220 -18.84 22.74 4.52
CA PRO A 220 -18.16 23.34 3.38
C PRO A 220 -17.47 24.67 3.75
N PRO A 221 -16.62 25.22 2.87
CA PRO A 221 -16.07 26.55 3.05
C PRO A 221 -17.16 27.61 3.30
N GLY A 222 -16.95 28.46 4.32
CA GLY A 222 -17.90 29.50 4.72
C GLY A 222 -19.09 29.03 5.57
N ASP A 223 -19.15 27.75 5.96
CA ASP A 223 -20.17 27.25 6.90
C ASP A 223 -20.11 28.03 8.23
N PRO A 224 -21.24 28.51 8.78
CA PRO A 224 -21.25 29.31 10.01
C PRO A 224 -20.71 28.57 11.25
N ALA A 225 -20.64 27.24 11.22
CA ALA A 225 -20.02 26.44 12.27
C ALA A 225 -18.47 26.48 12.21
N VAL A 226 -17.89 26.97 11.11
CA VAL A 226 -16.44 26.99 10.87
C VAL A 226 -15.96 28.43 10.77
N THR A 227 -15.05 28.82 11.66
CA THR A 227 -14.36 30.11 11.56
C THR A 227 -12.90 29.90 11.21
N THR A 228 -12.42 30.61 10.19
CA THR A 228 -11.01 30.60 9.79
C THR A 228 -10.36 31.95 10.06
N LYS A 229 -9.12 31.96 10.55
CA LYS A 229 -8.34 33.18 10.79
C LYS A 229 -6.88 32.94 10.43
N ALA A 230 -6.36 33.71 9.48
CA ALA A 230 -4.93 33.68 9.19
C ALA A 230 -4.11 34.12 10.42
N LEU A 231 -3.01 33.44 10.69
CA LEU A 231 -2.11 33.67 11.81
C LEU A 231 -0.68 33.91 11.33
N PRO A 232 0.07 34.82 11.98
CA PRO A 232 1.50 34.90 11.78
C PRO A 232 2.19 33.66 12.36
N ASN A 233 3.17 33.12 11.65
CA ASN A 233 4.08 32.10 12.16
C ASN A 233 5.15 32.71 13.08
N ALA A 234 6.15 31.92 13.48
CA ALA A 234 7.23 32.39 14.36
C ALA A 234 8.03 33.57 13.79
N ASP A 235 8.11 33.69 12.46
CA ASP A 235 8.82 34.74 11.73
C ASP A 235 7.90 35.94 11.37
N GLY A 236 6.63 35.90 11.77
CA GLY A 236 5.65 36.95 11.48
C GLY A 236 4.95 36.81 10.12
N ASN A 237 5.26 35.79 9.32
CA ASN A 237 4.63 35.53 8.02
C ASN A 237 3.27 34.87 8.19
N MET A 238 2.28 35.24 7.36
CA MET A 238 0.90 34.73 7.45
C MET A 238 0.74 33.32 6.85
N THR A 239 1.59 32.38 7.25
CA THR A 239 1.66 31.00 6.73
C THR A 239 0.84 30.00 7.55
N ASP A 240 0.36 30.41 8.74
CA ASP A 240 -0.48 29.59 9.60
C ASP A 240 -1.95 30.03 9.48
N MET A 241 -2.89 29.10 9.70
CA MET A 241 -4.32 29.41 9.75
C MET A 241 -4.96 28.70 10.93
N GLU A 242 -5.65 29.47 11.77
CA GLU A 242 -6.56 28.94 12.78
C GLU A 242 -7.88 28.56 12.13
N VAL A 243 -8.33 27.34 12.39
CA VAL A 243 -9.64 26.83 12.01
C VAL A 243 -10.35 26.37 13.27
N ILE A 244 -11.53 26.92 13.56
CA ILE A 244 -12.35 26.51 14.70
C ILE A 244 -13.66 25.96 14.19
N LEU A 245 -13.91 24.68 14.47
CA LEU A 245 -15.21 24.04 14.33
C LEU A 245 -15.98 24.18 15.64
N THR A 246 -17.14 24.82 15.56
CA THR A 246 -18.15 24.87 16.62
C THR A 246 -19.33 24.01 16.17
N PRO A 247 -19.40 22.72 16.57
CA PRO A 247 -20.53 21.88 16.24
C PRO A 247 -21.85 22.59 16.62
N PRO A 248 -22.81 22.73 15.70
CA PRO A 248 -24.02 23.51 15.96
C PRO A 248 -25.01 22.78 16.89
N GLU A 249 -24.79 21.48 17.10
CA GLU A 249 -25.44 20.66 18.11
C GLU A 249 -24.35 19.98 18.94
N PRO A 250 -24.60 19.67 20.23
CA PRO A 250 -23.70 18.83 21.00
C PRO A 250 -23.43 17.51 20.28
N MET A 251 -22.18 17.10 20.27
CA MET A 251 -21.76 15.79 19.76
C MET A 251 -22.50 14.66 20.51
N PRO A 252 -22.76 13.51 19.89
CA PRO A 252 -23.41 12.40 20.58
C PRO A 252 -22.51 11.89 21.71
N ALA A 253 -23.10 11.61 22.88
CA ALA A 253 -22.38 11.05 24.02
C ALA A 253 -21.96 9.58 23.78
N ALA A 254 -20.97 9.10 24.52
CA ALA A 254 -20.48 7.72 24.47
C ALA A 254 -20.22 7.19 23.05
N THR A 255 -19.66 8.03 22.17
CA THR A 255 -19.49 7.74 20.74
C THR A 255 -18.07 8.03 20.30
N VAL A 256 -17.58 7.29 19.30
CA VAL A 256 -16.33 7.59 18.58
C VAL A 256 -16.68 8.42 17.36
N LEU A 257 -16.00 9.56 17.20
CA LEU A 257 -16.19 10.51 16.12
C LEU A 257 -14.90 10.66 15.33
N SER A 258 -15.02 10.79 14.01
CA SER A 258 -13.89 11.09 13.13
C SER A 258 -14.08 12.45 12.46
N LEU A 259 -13.09 13.32 12.60
CA LEU A 259 -12.99 14.60 11.91
C LEU A 259 -12.01 14.48 10.74
N ILE A 260 -12.49 14.65 9.52
CA ILE A 260 -11.67 14.77 8.32
C ILE A 260 -11.44 16.25 8.02
N VAL A 261 -10.19 16.60 7.71
CA VAL A 261 -9.76 17.97 7.39
C VAL A 261 -9.13 17.99 6.00
N GLN A 262 -9.64 18.88 5.15
CA GLN A 262 -9.11 19.13 3.81
C GLN A 262 -8.89 20.62 3.61
N SER A 263 -7.75 20.99 3.01
CA SER A 263 -7.41 22.37 2.68
C SER A 263 -6.38 22.44 1.56
N ALA A 264 -6.29 23.57 0.86
CA ALA A 264 -5.26 23.87 -0.11
C ALA A 264 -4.49 25.14 0.23
N ASP A 265 -3.30 25.26 -0.34
CA ASP A 265 -2.47 26.47 -0.24
C ASP A 265 -3.11 27.64 -1.03
N THR A 266 -2.48 28.81 -0.97
CA THR A 266 -2.93 29.96 -1.78
C THR A 266 -2.37 29.96 -3.22
N THR A 267 -1.49 29.01 -3.54
CA THR A 267 -0.82 28.92 -4.84
C THR A 267 -1.65 28.11 -5.83
N ILE A 268 -1.76 28.61 -7.05
CA ILE A 268 -2.34 27.85 -8.16
C ILE A 268 -1.22 27.20 -8.96
N ALA A 269 -1.25 25.87 -9.06
CA ALA A 269 -0.39 25.12 -9.95
C ALA A 269 -1.00 25.11 -11.36
N ASP A 270 -0.35 25.77 -12.31
CA ASP A 270 -0.80 25.83 -13.71
C ASP A 270 -0.35 24.63 -14.57
N ASP A 271 0.48 23.74 -14.01
CA ASP A 271 1.02 22.54 -14.66
C ASP A 271 1.00 21.34 -13.68
N PRO A 272 0.37 20.20 -14.04
CA PRO A 272 -0.40 19.97 -15.26
C PRO A 272 -1.70 20.76 -15.31
N LEU A 273 -2.10 21.19 -16.51
CA LEU A 273 -3.42 21.77 -16.73
C LEU A 273 -4.53 20.74 -16.43
N PRO A 274 -5.71 21.18 -15.95
CA PRO A 274 -6.06 22.57 -15.66
C PRO A 274 -5.40 23.12 -14.39
N ALA A 275 -5.28 24.44 -14.31
CA ALA A 275 -4.80 25.14 -13.14
C ALA A 275 -5.59 24.75 -11.89
N HIS A 276 -4.91 24.37 -10.81
CA HIS A 276 -5.54 23.87 -9.59
C HIS A 276 -4.75 24.29 -8.34
N PRO A 277 -5.43 24.54 -7.20
CA PRO A 277 -4.73 24.79 -5.95
C PRO A 277 -4.07 23.50 -5.45
N ARG A 278 -2.98 23.60 -4.67
CA ARG A 278 -2.32 22.40 -4.14
C ARG A 278 -3.00 21.97 -2.86
N PHE A 279 -3.77 20.91 -2.95
CA PHE A 279 -4.40 20.31 -1.79
C PHE A 279 -3.36 19.57 -0.94
N GLY A 280 -3.43 19.79 0.37
CA GLY A 280 -2.83 18.90 1.34
C GLY A 280 -3.53 17.54 1.34
N ARG A 281 -2.91 16.58 2.03
CA ARG A 281 -3.55 15.30 2.31
C ARG A 281 -4.82 15.53 3.16
N GLU A 282 -5.82 14.67 2.96
CA GLU A 282 -6.95 14.56 3.89
C GLU A 282 -6.49 13.98 5.23
N GLU A 283 -6.52 14.80 6.28
CA GLU A 283 -6.15 14.40 7.63
C GLU A 283 -7.35 13.86 8.39
N THR A 284 -7.16 12.81 9.19
CA THR A 284 -8.22 12.20 10.00
C THR A 284 -7.86 12.21 11.48
N LEU A 285 -8.69 12.89 12.27
CA LEU A 285 -8.60 12.94 13.73
C LEU A 285 -9.72 12.09 14.31
N THR A 286 -9.41 11.15 15.19
CA THR A 286 -10.42 10.40 15.94
C THR A 286 -10.47 10.86 17.39
N LEU A 287 -11.68 10.98 17.93
CA LEU A 287 -11.94 11.28 19.34
C LEU A 287 -13.11 10.47 19.87
N SER A 288 -13.14 10.15 21.16
CA SER A 288 -14.34 9.63 21.82
C SER A 288 -14.97 10.66 22.74
N THR A 289 -16.30 10.64 22.85
CA THR A 289 -17.06 11.53 23.73
C THR A 289 -17.33 10.91 25.09
N LEU A 290 -17.63 11.77 26.07
CA LEU A 290 -17.89 11.39 27.44
C LEU A 290 -18.92 10.25 27.55
N GLY A 291 -18.56 9.23 28.33
CA GLY A 291 -19.35 8.01 28.55
C GLY A 291 -18.93 6.82 27.69
N TYR A 292 -17.91 6.95 26.82
CA TYR A 292 -17.47 5.85 25.96
C TYR A 292 -16.77 4.73 26.74
N GLY A 293 -16.07 5.10 27.82
CA GLY A 293 -15.47 4.21 28.81
C GLY A 293 -14.07 3.69 28.47
N LEU A 294 -13.41 4.25 27.45
CA LEU A 294 -12.07 3.81 26.99
C LEU A 294 -11.10 4.98 26.95
N SER A 295 -9.81 4.71 27.18
CA SER A 295 -8.74 5.70 27.01
C SER A 295 -8.51 6.04 25.54
N ALA A 296 -7.75 7.10 25.26
CA ALA A 296 -7.44 7.50 23.89
C ALA A 296 -6.68 6.40 23.14
N GLU A 297 -5.76 5.73 23.82
CA GLU A 297 -4.97 4.60 23.32
C GLU A 297 -5.81 3.35 23.04
N GLU A 298 -6.95 3.19 23.72
CA GLU A 298 -7.89 2.08 23.51
C GLU A 298 -8.89 2.34 22.37
N VAL A 299 -9.03 3.59 21.91
CA VAL A 299 -9.95 3.95 20.84
C VAL A 299 -9.23 3.90 19.49
N ALA A 300 -9.57 2.93 18.65
CA ALA A 300 -8.99 2.79 17.31
C ALA A 300 -9.31 3.99 16.40
N ASN A 301 -8.30 4.49 15.67
CA ASN A 301 -8.48 5.49 14.62
C ASN A 301 -8.95 4.81 13.33
N VAL A 302 -10.25 4.56 13.24
CA VAL A 302 -10.85 3.91 12.07
C VAL A 302 -11.18 4.88 10.94
N GLY A 303 -11.28 6.18 11.21
CA GLY A 303 -11.75 7.17 10.24
C GLY A 303 -13.21 6.97 9.83
N VAL A 304 -13.63 7.66 8.76
CA VAL A 304 -15.01 7.57 8.25
C VAL A 304 -15.10 6.51 7.15
N ASP A 305 -16.00 5.55 7.32
CA ASP A 305 -16.37 4.62 6.27
C ASP A 305 -17.49 5.21 5.40
N ASP A 306 -17.10 6.04 4.43
CA ASP A 306 -18.05 6.71 3.52
C ASP A 306 -18.38 5.89 2.25
N GLY A 307 -17.86 4.65 2.17
CA GLY A 307 -17.99 3.78 1.01
C GLY A 307 -17.23 4.24 -0.23
N ARG A 308 -16.45 5.33 -0.16
CA ARG A 308 -15.59 5.82 -1.26
C ARG A 308 -14.15 5.37 -1.10
N THR A 309 -13.74 5.04 0.12
CA THR A 309 -12.40 4.52 0.39
C THR A 309 -12.21 3.19 -0.30
N ARG A 310 -11.23 3.15 -1.20
CA ARG A 310 -10.74 1.91 -1.80
C ARG A 310 -9.83 1.18 -0.81
N PRO A 311 -10.17 -0.06 -0.39
CA PRO A 311 -9.35 -0.80 0.55
C PRO A 311 -7.98 -1.16 -0.05
N PRO A 312 -6.88 -1.00 0.70
CA PRO A 312 -5.57 -1.50 0.28
C PRO A 312 -5.50 -3.05 0.46
N PRO A 313 -4.39 -3.70 0.04
CA PRO A 313 -4.12 -5.08 0.41
C PRO A 313 -4.24 -5.32 1.90
N VAL A 314 -4.78 -6.48 2.25
CA VAL A 314 -4.82 -6.98 3.63
C VAL A 314 -4.41 -8.43 3.67
N ALA A 315 -3.76 -8.82 4.76
CA ALA A 315 -3.41 -10.21 5.02
C ALA A 315 -3.62 -10.53 6.50
N PHE A 316 -3.90 -11.79 6.80
CA PHE A 316 -4.00 -12.29 8.17
C PHE A 316 -3.53 -13.74 8.27
N ALA A 317 -3.02 -14.09 9.45
CA ALA A 317 -2.64 -15.44 9.80
C ALA A 317 -3.29 -15.83 11.15
N LEU A 318 -3.70 -17.08 11.27
CA LEU A 318 -4.46 -17.60 12.41
C LEU A 318 -3.93 -18.97 12.81
N LYS A 319 -4.09 -19.34 14.08
CA LYS A 319 -3.78 -20.68 14.61
C LYS A 319 -4.59 -21.00 15.87
N GLY A 320 -4.43 -22.21 16.40
CA GLY A 320 -4.79 -22.50 17.79
C GLY A 320 -6.26 -22.20 18.10
N SER A 321 -6.52 -21.41 19.13
CA SER A 321 -7.90 -21.08 19.54
C SER A 321 -8.64 -20.19 18.53
N ALA A 322 -7.94 -19.57 17.57
CA ALA A 322 -8.57 -18.80 16.52
C ALA A 322 -9.21 -19.69 15.45
N THR A 323 -8.65 -20.85 15.15
CA THR A 323 -9.14 -21.74 14.08
C THR A 323 -9.98 -22.89 14.62
N LYS A 324 -10.84 -23.44 13.76
CA LYS A 324 -11.81 -24.48 14.14
C LYS A 324 -11.16 -25.79 14.62
N ASP A 325 -10.00 -26.13 14.06
CA ASP A 325 -9.26 -27.36 14.31
C ASP A 325 -7.87 -27.11 14.92
N GLY A 326 -7.55 -25.86 15.28
CA GLY A 326 -6.24 -25.47 15.76
C GLY A 326 -5.16 -25.35 14.68
N ALA A 327 -5.44 -25.73 13.44
CA ALA A 327 -4.47 -25.70 12.36
C ALA A 327 -4.12 -24.25 11.96
N PRO A 328 -2.88 -23.99 11.52
CA PRO A 328 -2.50 -22.68 11.01
C PRO A 328 -3.20 -22.38 9.68
N LEU A 329 -3.55 -21.11 9.48
CA LEU A 329 -4.09 -20.56 8.24
C LEU A 329 -3.38 -19.24 7.92
N LEU A 330 -3.10 -18.98 6.64
CA LEU A 330 -2.68 -17.67 6.16
C LEU A 330 -3.56 -17.24 5.00
N ALA A 331 -4.06 -16.01 5.00
CA ALA A 331 -4.91 -15.47 3.97
C ALA A 331 -4.43 -14.09 3.53
N GLN A 332 -4.57 -13.78 2.25
CA GLN A 332 -4.24 -12.48 1.68
C GLN A 332 -5.24 -12.11 0.59
N HIS A 333 -5.59 -10.83 0.58
CA HIS A 333 -6.24 -10.17 -0.54
C HIS A 333 -5.29 -9.10 -1.07
N PHE A 334 -4.84 -9.23 -2.33
CA PHE A 334 -3.84 -8.33 -2.90
C PHE A 334 -4.49 -7.37 -3.92
N ALA A 335 -4.27 -6.08 -3.71
CA ALA A 335 -4.72 -5.00 -4.58
C ALA A 335 -3.59 -3.98 -4.81
N LEU A 336 -3.28 -3.64 -6.06
CA LEU A 336 -2.21 -2.67 -6.33
C LEU A 336 -2.46 -1.86 -7.61
N LEU A 337 -2.34 -2.50 -8.77
CA LEU A 337 -2.50 -1.86 -10.07
C LEU A 337 -2.94 -2.92 -11.07
N ASP A 338 -4.24 -3.11 -11.21
CA ASP A 338 -4.74 -4.05 -12.20
C ASP A 338 -4.65 -3.48 -13.61
N ALA A 339 -5.04 -2.21 -13.75
CA ALA A 339 -5.14 -1.49 -15.01
C ALA A 339 -5.91 -2.23 -16.13
N GLY A 340 -6.84 -3.12 -15.76
CA GLY A 340 -7.59 -3.96 -16.69
C GLY A 340 -6.77 -5.09 -17.33
N ALA A 341 -5.57 -5.40 -16.84
CA ALA A 341 -4.64 -6.30 -17.50
C ALA A 341 -3.98 -7.33 -16.57
N ALA A 342 -3.63 -6.94 -15.33
CA ALA A 342 -2.83 -7.79 -14.47
C ALA A 342 -3.59 -9.03 -13.98
N HIS A 343 -4.90 -8.92 -13.74
CA HIS A 343 -5.75 -10.06 -13.38
C HIS A 343 -5.73 -11.16 -14.45
N GLU A 344 -5.67 -10.82 -15.74
CA GLU A 344 -5.59 -11.79 -16.84
C GLU A 344 -4.24 -12.53 -16.90
N ALA A 345 -3.20 -11.95 -16.32
CA ALA A 345 -1.87 -12.53 -16.24
C ALA A 345 -1.69 -13.44 -15.01
N THR A 346 -2.64 -13.46 -14.07
CA THR A 346 -2.48 -14.18 -12.80
C THR A 346 -2.27 -15.69 -13.01
N THR A 347 -1.25 -16.25 -12.34
CA THR A 347 -0.78 -17.63 -12.51
C THR A 347 -0.24 -18.18 -11.17
N VAL A 348 -0.48 -19.47 -10.90
CA VAL A 348 0.21 -20.19 -9.82
C VAL A 348 1.43 -20.91 -10.41
N PHE A 349 2.61 -20.61 -9.90
CA PHE A 349 3.83 -21.30 -10.30
C PHE A 349 4.23 -22.31 -9.24
N ILE A 350 4.55 -23.54 -9.64
CA ILE A 350 5.13 -24.57 -8.78
C ILE A 350 6.55 -24.83 -9.25
N HIS A 351 7.51 -24.43 -8.43
CA HIS A 351 8.93 -24.59 -8.67
C HIS A 351 9.41 -25.92 -8.09
N HIS A 352 10.06 -26.72 -8.93
CA HIS A 352 10.68 -27.97 -8.52
C HIS A 352 12.19 -27.75 -8.37
N PRO A 353 12.80 -28.17 -7.25
CA PRO A 353 14.22 -28.00 -7.03
C PRO A 353 15.03 -28.80 -8.06
N THR A 354 16.17 -28.26 -8.48
CA THR A 354 17.12 -29.00 -9.31
C THR A 354 17.69 -30.17 -8.49
N PRO A 355 17.82 -31.39 -9.05
CA PRO A 355 18.45 -32.50 -8.34
C PRO A 355 19.82 -32.12 -7.78
N GLY A 356 20.02 -32.30 -6.48
CA GLY A 356 21.27 -32.00 -5.79
C GLY A 356 21.38 -30.59 -5.18
N GLU A 357 20.42 -29.70 -5.42
CA GLU A 357 20.31 -28.46 -4.66
C GLU A 357 19.64 -28.73 -3.29
N ASP A 358 20.16 -28.14 -2.21
CA ASP A 358 19.49 -28.12 -0.89
C ASP A 358 18.39 -27.05 -0.87
N THR A 359 17.40 -27.25 -1.73
CA THR A 359 16.30 -26.31 -1.95
C THR A 359 14.96 -27.01 -1.91
N ARG A 360 13.92 -26.27 -1.55
CA ARG A 360 12.56 -26.81 -1.40
C ARG A 360 11.74 -26.58 -2.65
N LYS A 361 10.87 -27.56 -2.94
CA LYS A 361 9.72 -27.35 -3.82
C LYS A 361 8.82 -26.30 -3.18
N HIS A 362 8.40 -25.34 -3.98
CA HIS A 362 7.58 -24.22 -3.50
C HIS A 362 6.63 -23.74 -4.59
N ALA A 363 5.54 -23.11 -4.18
CA ALA A 363 4.62 -22.43 -5.06
C ALA A 363 4.49 -20.95 -4.70
N TYR A 364 4.18 -20.13 -5.69
CA TYR A 364 3.83 -18.72 -5.48
C TYR A 364 2.74 -18.29 -6.46
N VAL A 365 1.94 -17.30 -6.04
CA VAL A 365 0.92 -16.67 -6.87
C VAL A 365 1.46 -15.37 -7.42
N SER A 366 1.46 -15.24 -8.75
CA SER A 366 2.07 -14.12 -9.46
C SER A 366 1.35 -13.83 -10.78
N TRP A 367 2.01 -13.08 -11.67
CA TRP A 367 1.65 -12.83 -13.05
C TRP A 367 2.60 -13.53 -14.01
N ALA A 368 2.09 -13.85 -15.20
CA ALA A 368 2.88 -14.36 -16.31
C ALA A 368 4.04 -13.41 -16.64
N GLY A 369 5.26 -13.95 -16.71
CA GLY A 369 6.49 -13.21 -16.98
C GLY A 369 7.28 -12.80 -15.74
N LEU A 370 6.70 -12.94 -14.55
CA LEU A 370 7.42 -12.74 -13.28
C LEU A 370 8.03 -14.05 -12.79
N THR A 371 9.22 -13.95 -12.20
CA THR A 371 9.97 -15.06 -11.61
C THR A 371 9.67 -15.24 -10.11
N TRP A 372 8.72 -14.50 -9.57
CA TRP A 372 8.39 -14.44 -8.13
C TRP A 372 6.93 -14.04 -7.95
N GLY A 373 6.36 -14.10 -6.73
CA GLY A 373 4.96 -13.71 -6.45
C GLY A 373 4.77 -12.82 -5.22
N PHE A 374 3.51 -12.55 -4.86
CA PHE A 374 3.14 -11.74 -3.67
C PHE A 374 2.73 -12.59 -2.47
N SER A 375 2.48 -13.86 -2.71
CA SER A 375 2.23 -14.89 -1.71
C SER A 375 2.73 -16.24 -2.22
N GLY A 376 3.02 -17.14 -1.29
CA GLY A 376 3.51 -18.46 -1.63
C GLY A 376 3.65 -19.39 -0.44
N MET A 377 3.95 -20.65 -0.74
CA MET A 377 4.17 -21.68 0.28
C MET A 377 5.17 -22.74 -0.22
N ASN A 378 5.95 -23.34 0.68
CA ASN A 378 6.86 -24.43 0.37
C ASN A 378 6.42 -25.78 0.95
N THR A 379 7.06 -26.86 0.52
CA THR A 379 6.74 -28.22 0.98
C THR A 379 7.18 -28.53 2.42
N SER A 380 7.93 -27.63 3.08
CA SER A 380 8.14 -27.71 4.53
C SER A 380 6.97 -27.11 5.33
N GLY A 381 5.97 -26.56 4.63
CA GLY A 381 4.80 -25.96 5.25
C GLY A 381 5.07 -24.53 5.73
N LEU A 382 6.04 -23.80 5.17
CA LEU A 382 6.13 -22.34 5.33
C LEU A 382 5.25 -21.66 4.29
N ALA A 383 4.29 -20.85 4.73
CA ALA A 383 3.48 -19.97 3.91
C ALA A 383 3.79 -18.49 4.19
N TRP A 384 3.62 -17.63 3.20
CA TRP A 384 3.83 -16.20 3.33
C TRP A 384 2.95 -15.37 2.39
N ALA A 385 2.74 -14.12 2.77
CA ALA A 385 2.06 -13.11 1.97
C ALA A 385 2.64 -11.72 2.29
N CYS A 386 2.92 -10.92 1.27
CA CYS A 386 3.46 -9.58 1.43
C CYS A 386 2.54 -8.52 0.83
N ASN A 387 2.23 -7.52 1.63
CA ASN A 387 1.58 -6.29 1.20
C ASN A 387 2.66 -5.21 1.08
N PHE A 388 2.57 -4.35 0.08
CA PHE A 388 3.50 -3.23 0.00
C PHE A 388 3.34 -2.34 1.23
N SER A 389 4.43 -1.73 1.68
CA SER A 389 4.35 -0.73 2.73
C SER A 389 4.23 0.66 2.13
N ASP A 390 3.36 1.43 2.75
CA ASP A 390 3.37 2.87 2.74
C ASP A 390 4.64 3.24 3.55
N THR A 391 5.73 3.52 2.85
CA THR A 391 7.01 4.00 3.41
C THR A 391 7.72 4.96 2.45
N LEU A 392 8.57 5.85 3.00
CA LEU A 392 9.59 6.57 2.23
C LEU A 392 10.99 5.99 2.37
N ASP A 393 11.21 5.11 3.34
CA ASP A 393 12.43 4.32 3.49
C ASP A 393 12.54 3.28 2.36
N THR A 394 13.00 3.78 1.22
CA THR A 394 13.15 3.06 -0.03
C THR A 394 14.60 3.19 -0.50
N ALA A 395 15.07 2.22 -1.28
CA ALA A 395 16.44 2.25 -1.79
C ALA A 395 16.69 3.47 -2.69
N ILE A 396 15.64 4.02 -3.32
CA ILE A 396 15.72 5.27 -4.07
C ILE A 396 16.15 6.42 -3.16
N LEU A 397 15.49 6.58 -2.01
CA LEU A 397 15.81 7.69 -1.12
C LEU A 397 17.21 7.51 -0.52
N LYS A 398 17.56 6.26 -0.15
CA LYS A 398 18.91 5.87 0.28
C LYS A 398 19.97 6.30 -0.73
N ASP A 399 19.79 5.94 -2.00
CA ASP A 399 20.74 6.22 -3.07
C ASP A 399 20.75 7.71 -3.47
N LEU A 400 19.61 8.40 -3.34
CA LEU A 400 19.45 9.80 -3.73
C LEU A 400 20.10 10.75 -2.72
N ILE A 401 20.02 10.48 -1.41
CA ILE A 401 20.52 11.37 -0.35
C ILE A 401 22.00 11.78 -0.56
N PRO A 402 22.95 10.86 -0.82
CA PRO A 402 24.34 11.22 -1.11
C PRO A 402 24.52 12.11 -2.35
N GLN A 403 23.57 12.07 -3.28
CA GLN A 403 23.61 12.82 -4.55
C GLN A 403 23.00 14.22 -4.44
N LEU A 404 22.37 14.59 -3.31
CA LEU A 404 21.68 15.88 -3.16
C LEU A 404 22.60 17.10 -3.25
N SER A 405 23.90 16.95 -3.05
CA SER A 405 24.88 18.01 -3.31
C SER A 405 25.06 18.35 -4.80
N LYS A 406 24.54 17.50 -5.70
CA LYS A 406 24.64 17.60 -7.16
C LYS A 406 23.30 17.27 -7.83
N LEU A 407 22.24 17.97 -7.47
CA LEU A 407 20.88 17.73 -8.00
C LEU A 407 20.78 17.69 -9.53
N ASP A 408 21.67 18.41 -10.24
CA ASP A 408 21.69 18.42 -11.71
C ASP A 408 22.22 17.10 -12.31
N GLU A 409 22.97 16.31 -11.54
CA GLU A 409 23.53 15.01 -11.93
C GLU A 409 22.81 13.82 -11.26
N ALA A 410 22.05 14.08 -10.20
CA ALA A 410 21.41 13.08 -9.37
C ALA A 410 20.45 12.18 -10.16
N GLN A 411 20.46 10.90 -9.81
CA GLN A 411 19.66 9.85 -10.45
C GLN A 411 18.83 9.10 -9.40
N LEU A 412 17.60 8.77 -9.78
CA LEU A 412 16.78 7.78 -9.14
C LEU A 412 17.32 6.40 -9.52
N THR A 413 18.24 5.88 -8.72
CA THR A 413 18.67 4.49 -8.77
C THR A 413 17.96 3.69 -7.70
N ALA A 414 17.94 2.38 -7.83
CA ALA A 414 17.47 1.49 -6.80
C ALA A 414 18.44 0.34 -6.62
N THR A 415 18.70 -0.01 -5.38
CA THR A 415 19.55 -1.11 -4.95
C THR A 415 18.74 -2.10 -4.13
N GLY A 416 19.25 -3.31 -3.93
CA GLY A 416 18.56 -4.37 -3.20
C GLY A 416 17.70 -5.30 -4.07
N TRP A 417 17.02 -6.20 -3.39
CA TRP A 417 16.20 -7.26 -3.95
C TRP A 417 14.74 -6.80 -4.00
N PRO A 418 14.03 -7.01 -5.14
CA PRO A 418 12.58 -6.97 -5.16
C PRO A 418 12.03 -7.97 -4.14
N ILE A 419 11.00 -7.59 -3.38
CA ILE A 419 10.52 -8.42 -2.26
C ILE A 419 10.15 -9.84 -2.70
N GLY A 420 9.59 -10.00 -3.91
CA GLY A 420 9.17 -11.30 -4.37
C GLY A 420 10.34 -12.24 -4.61
N LEU A 421 11.49 -11.73 -5.06
CA LEU A 421 12.72 -12.51 -5.19
C LEU A 421 13.29 -12.86 -3.80
N ALA A 422 13.23 -11.94 -2.85
CA ALA A 422 13.60 -12.21 -1.46
C ALA A 422 12.71 -13.30 -0.84
N MET A 423 11.39 -13.22 -1.00
CA MET A 423 10.45 -14.21 -0.47
C MET A 423 10.48 -15.54 -1.22
N ARG A 424 10.84 -15.54 -2.51
CA ARG A 424 11.17 -16.76 -3.24
C ARG A 424 12.42 -17.41 -2.65
N GLU A 425 13.44 -16.63 -2.29
CA GLU A 425 14.62 -17.15 -1.62
C GLU A 425 14.30 -17.71 -0.22
N VAL A 426 13.45 -17.03 0.54
CA VAL A 426 12.91 -17.55 1.81
C VAL A 426 12.17 -18.88 1.60
N SER A 427 11.29 -18.95 0.60
CA SER A 427 10.56 -20.19 0.26
C SER A 427 11.49 -21.34 -0.09
N ARG A 428 12.58 -21.03 -0.77
CA ARG A 428 13.60 -21.99 -1.21
C ARG A 428 14.38 -22.54 -0.01
N SER A 429 14.72 -21.68 0.95
CA SER A 429 15.76 -21.93 1.96
C SER A 429 15.24 -22.17 3.39
N ALA A 430 14.10 -21.60 3.78
CA ALA A 430 13.56 -21.72 5.14
C ALA A 430 12.66 -22.95 5.34
N LYS A 431 12.69 -23.54 6.54
CA LYS A 431 11.80 -24.64 6.94
C LYS A 431 10.50 -24.17 7.60
N GLY A 432 10.48 -22.96 8.15
CA GLY A 432 9.37 -22.43 8.94
C GLY A 432 9.46 -20.91 9.09
N ALA A 433 8.49 -20.31 9.78
CA ALA A 433 8.28 -18.87 9.81
C ALA A 433 9.43 -18.13 10.50
N GLN A 434 9.98 -18.69 11.58
CA GLN A 434 11.14 -18.13 12.28
C GLN A 434 12.38 -18.04 11.38
N GLN A 435 12.73 -19.12 10.68
CA GLN A 435 13.86 -19.10 9.75
C GLN A 435 13.62 -18.13 8.59
N GLY A 436 12.36 -17.99 8.15
CA GLY A 436 12.00 -17.04 7.11
C GLY A 436 12.33 -15.60 7.50
N VAL A 437 11.98 -15.18 8.71
CA VAL A 437 12.31 -13.82 9.19
C VAL A 437 13.79 -13.62 9.51
N GLU A 438 14.54 -14.69 9.83
CA GLU A 438 15.99 -14.61 10.07
C GLU A 438 16.80 -14.42 8.77
N ILE A 439 16.24 -14.80 7.62
CA ILE A 439 16.88 -14.64 6.32
C ILE A 439 16.79 -13.19 5.83
N LEU A 440 15.65 -12.52 6.05
CA LEU A 440 15.33 -11.20 5.47
C LEU A 440 16.33 -10.07 5.80
N PRO A 441 16.85 -9.93 7.05
CA PRO A 441 17.83 -8.89 7.38
C PRO A 441 19.15 -9.00 6.61
N ASN A 442 19.45 -10.17 6.03
CA ASN A 442 20.66 -10.39 5.24
C ASN A 442 20.50 -9.98 3.77
N MET A 443 19.36 -9.38 3.42
CA MET A 443 19.04 -8.90 2.08
C MET A 443 18.75 -7.41 2.16
N GLN A 444 19.34 -6.63 1.25
CA GLN A 444 18.89 -5.26 1.03
C GLN A 444 17.62 -5.31 0.19
N HIS A 445 16.66 -4.42 0.42
CA HIS A 445 15.36 -4.41 -0.27
C HIS A 445 15.17 -3.12 -1.07
N VAL A 446 14.50 -3.22 -2.21
CA VAL A 446 14.26 -2.05 -3.09
C VAL A 446 13.25 -1.08 -2.48
N ASN A 447 12.20 -1.62 -1.88
CA ASN A 447 11.06 -0.89 -1.33
C ASN A 447 10.64 -1.55 -0.01
N GLY A 448 9.82 -0.88 0.81
CA GLY A 448 9.29 -1.47 2.01
C GLY A 448 8.03 -2.32 1.81
N TRP A 449 7.88 -3.33 2.67
CA TRP A 449 6.83 -4.35 2.62
C TRP A 449 6.45 -4.87 4.00
N ASN A 450 5.19 -5.25 4.17
CA ASN A 450 4.67 -5.95 5.34
C ASN A 450 4.41 -7.42 4.96
N CYS A 451 5.28 -8.31 5.42
CA CYS A 451 5.22 -9.74 5.11
C CYS A 451 4.73 -10.55 6.31
N LEU A 452 3.59 -11.22 6.16
CA LEU A 452 3.12 -12.23 7.10
C LEU A 452 3.67 -13.60 6.72
N LEU A 453 4.10 -14.36 7.72
CA LEU A 453 4.57 -15.73 7.59
C LEU A 453 3.82 -16.61 8.59
N ALA A 454 3.44 -17.81 8.15
CA ALA A 454 2.87 -18.86 8.98
C ALA A 454 3.51 -20.20 8.62
N ASP A 455 3.75 -21.07 9.59
CA ASP A 455 4.25 -22.42 9.30
C ASP A 455 3.34 -23.54 9.81
N ALA A 456 3.66 -24.77 9.40
CA ALA A 456 2.91 -25.98 9.74
C ALA A 456 2.85 -26.27 11.25
N ASP A 457 3.84 -25.79 12.02
CA ASP A 457 3.90 -25.92 13.47
C ASP A 457 3.07 -24.84 14.19
N GLY A 458 2.46 -23.92 13.44
CA GLY A 458 1.67 -22.82 13.98
C GLY A 458 2.52 -21.65 14.48
N GLN A 459 3.72 -21.43 13.99
CA GLN A 459 4.40 -20.16 14.25
C GLN A 459 3.87 -19.08 13.30
N LEU A 460 3.50 -17.93 13.87
CA LEU A 460 3.11 -16.74 13.11
C LEU A 460 4.20 -15.68 13.27
N ARG A 461 4.56 -15.00 12.18
CA ARG A 461 5.47 -13.86 12.18
C ARG A 461 4.94 -12.77 11.25
N LEU A 462 5.14 -11.52 11.64
CA LEU A 462 5.01 -10.36 10.76
C LEU A 462 6.38 -9.69 10.70
N ALA A 463 6.88 -9.51 9.48
CA ALA A 463 8.08 -8.74 9.19
C ALA A 463 7.68 -7.44 8.48
N GLU A 464 8.01 -6.32 9.09
CA GLU A 464 7.95 -5.00 8.47
C GLU A 464 9.33 -4.70 7.92
N ILE A 465 9.44 -4.63 6.61
CA ILE A 465 10.68 -4.55 5.85
C ILE A 465 10.77 -3.16 5.25
N ASP A 466 11.93 -2.52 5.35
CA ASP A 466 12.27 -1.27 4.67
C ASP A 466 13.61 -1.43 3.91
N ALA A 467 14.12 -0.36 3.30
CA ALA A 467 15.39 -0.40 2.56
C ALA A 467 16.64 -0.12 3.43
N ASP A 468 16.46 0.15 4.72
CA ASP A 468 17.46 0.60 5.68
C ASP A 468 18.35 1.68 5.05
N ALA A 469 17.71 2.81 4.67
CA ALA A 469 18.44 3.94 4.14
C ALA A 469 19.47 4.43 5.17
N GLU A 470 20.76 4.06 4.97
CA GLU A 470 21.91 4.26 5.88
C GLU A 470 22.06 5.67 6.50
N ALA A 471 21.36 6.67 5.95
CA ALA A 471 21.21 7.99 6.56
C ALA A 471 20.44 7.98 7.90
N PHE A 472 19.74 6.90 8.22
CA PHE A 472 18.89 6.75 9.41
C PHE A 472 19.06 5.34 10.01
N PRO A 473 20.25 4.96 10.51
CA PRO A 473 20.43 3.64 11.08
C PRO A 473 19.44 3.49 12.24
N ASN A 474 18.42 2.66 12.05
CA ASN A 474 17.65 2.14 13.14
C ASN A 474 18.47 0.96 13.69
N PRO A 475 19.21 1.12 14.79
CA PRO A 475 20.09 0.08 15.30
C PRO A 475 19.30 -1.19 15.72
N LEU A 476 17.96 -1.11 15.73
CA LEU A 476 17.08 -2.20 16.11
C LEU A 476 16.57 -3.03 14.92
N SER A 477 16.54 -2.51 13.68
CA SER A 477 15.86 -3.20 12.57
C SER A 477 16.78 -3.84 11.53
N GLN A 478 17.96 -3.29 11.20
CA GLN A 478 18.74 -3.75 10.02
C GLN A 478 17.84 -3.92 8.77
N GLY A 479 16.88 -3.01 8.61
CA GLY A 479 15.84 -3.03 7.59
C GLY A 479 14.68 -4.00 7.76
N VAL A 480 14.61 -4.74 8.86
CA VAL A 480 13.53 -5.68 9.17
C VAL A 480 13.12 -5.60 10.63
N THR A 481 11.91 -5.11 10.89
CA THR A 481 11.28 -5.16 12.21
C THR A 481 10.34 -6.36 12.31
N VAL A 482 10.67 -7.32 13.17
CA VAL A 482 9.79 -8.47 13.44
C VAL A 482 8.76 -8.09 14.51
N VAL A 483 7.50 -8.03 14.12
CA VAL A 483 6.38 -7.77 15.03
C VAL A 483 5.99 -9.07 15.73
N GLN A 484 5.99 -9.02 17.06
CA GLN A 484 5.56 -10.11 17.93
C GLN A 484 4.40 -9.64 18.80
N TRP A 485 3.51 -10.56 19.17
CA TRP A 485 2.48 -10.27 20.16
C TRP A 485 3.13 -10.01 21.53
N GLN A 486 2.79 -8.87 22.16
CA GLN A 486 3.40 -8.42 23.41
C GLN A 486 2.48 -8.51 24.65
N GLY A 487 1.38 -9.26 24.58
CA GLY A 487 0.57 -9.54 25.78
C GLY A 487 -0.42 -8.47 26.24
N SER A 488 -0.59 -7.36 25.51
CA SER A 488 -1.61 -6.34 25.84
C SER A 488 -2.38 -5.87 24.61
N ALA A 489 -3.72 -5.85 24.69
CA ALA A 489 -4.63 -5.50 23.59
C ALA A 489 -4.64 -4.00 23.22
N VAL A 490 -4.04 -3.15 24.04
CA VAL A 490 -4.21 -1.69 23.99
C VAL A 490 -3.05 -1.00 23.25
N ALA A 491 -2.01 -1.76 22.88
CA ALA A 491 -0.90 -1.28 22.04
C ALA A 491 -0.49 -2.33 20.99
N SER A 492 -1.32 -3.34 20.72
CA SER A 492 -0.92 -4.55 19.98
C SER A 492 -0.95 -4.37 18.47
N ALA A 493 0.21 -3.95 18.01
CA ALA A 493 0.78 -3.79 16.68
C ALA A 493 0.44 -4.79 15.54
N ALA A 494 -0.47 -5.75 15.66
CA ALA A 494 -0.88 -6.64 14.55
C ALA A 494 -2.02 -7.58 14.94
N SER A 495 -2.50 -7.57 16.19
CA SER A 495 -3.18 -8.75 16.73
C SER A 495 -3.91 -8.49 18.04
N ASP A 496 -4.96 -9.25 18.32
CA ASP A 496 -5.65 -9.20 19.61
C ASP A 496 -5.18 -10.33 20.56
N THR A 497 -4.54 -11.39 20.04
CA THR A 497 -4.09 -12.58 20.80
C THR A 497 -2.82 -13.20 20.22
N GLU A 498 -2.17 -14.13 20.92
CA GLU A 498 -1.06 -14.88 20.31
C GLU A 498 -1.45 -15.77 19.12
N ASP A 499 -2.76 -15.94 18.86
CA ASP A 499 -3.33 -16.86 17.88
C ASP A 499 -3.78 -16.18 16.57
N ASP A 500 -3.61 -14.86 16.46
CA ASP A 500 -3.86 -14.10 15.24
C ASP A 500 -2.72 -13.12 14.95
N LEU A 501 -2.47 -12.83 13.67
CA LEU A 501 -1.70 -11.69 13.19
C LEU A 501 -2.40 -11.14 11.94
N ARG A 502 -2.35 -9.83 11.74
CA ARG A 502 -2.88 -9.14 10.55
C ARG A 502 -1.91 -8.07 10.10
N ALA A 503 -1.91 -7.79 8.81
CA ALA A 503 -1.11 -6.77 8.17
C ALA A 503 -1.93 -6.06 7.10
N ALA A 504 -1.68 -4.76 6.95
CA ALA A 504 -2.16 -3.93 5.86
C ALA A 504 -0.93 -3.28 5.19
N VAL A 505 -1.06 -2.06 4.69
CA VAL A 505 0.05 -1.34 4.04
C VAL A 505 0.79 -0.38 4.96
N HIS A 506 0.34 -0.12 6.19
CA HIS A 506 1.08 0.74 7.12
C HIS A 506 2.07 -0.09 7.94
N TYR A 507 3.20 0.49 8.35
CA TYR A 507 3.99 -0.10 9.44
C TYR A 507 3.29 0.11 10.76
N VAL A 508 3.32 -0.90 11.61
CA VAL A 508 2.74 -0.86 12.95
C VAL A 508 3.83 -0.72 14.01
N SER A 509 5.01 -1.32 13.81
CA SER A 509 6.13 -1.23 14.73
C SER A 509 7.25 -0.33 14.22
N ASN A 510 7.55 -0.40 12.92
CA ASN A 510 8.58 0.36 12.24
C ASN A 510 8.13 1.78 11.90
N THR A 511 7.68 2.53 12.90
CA THR A 511 7.11 3.87 12.69
C THR A 511 8.15 4.98 12.55
N GLN A 512 9.43 4.66 12.74
CA GLN A 512 10.58 5.53 12.51
C GLN A 512 11.07 5.34 11.06
N ASP A 513 10.25 5.79 10.11
CA ASP A 513 10.48 5.62 8.66
C ASP A 513 11.67 6.49 8.19
N VAL A 514 11.50 7.82 8.19
CA VAL A 514 12.53 8.78 7.77
C VAL A 514 12.55 9.94 8.78
N ASP A 515 13.03 9.68 10.00
CA ASP A 515 12.83 10.63 11.11
C ASP A 515 13.96 11.69 11.25
N SER A 516 13.54 12.94 11.44
CA SER A 516 14.25 14.08 12.07
C SER A 516 15.61 14.59 11.56
N ALA A 517 16.36 13.92 10.68
CA ALA A 517 17.68 14.39 10.22
C ALA A 517 17.67 15.15 8.87
N LEU A 518 16.55 15.12 8.13
CA LEU A 518 16.33 15.95 6.95
C LEU A 518 16.08 17.47 7.16
N PRO A 519 15.94 18.06 8.37
CA PRO A 519 15.86 19.52 8.50
C PRO A 519 17.06 20.24 7.86
N ILE A 520 18.24 19.60 7.83
CA ILE A 520 19.44 20.11 7.13
C ILE A 520 19.21 20.22 5.62
N LEU A 521 18.42 19.30 5.04
CA LEU A 521 18.03 19.33 3.63
C LEU A 521 16.84 20.25 3.38
N ALA A 522 15.92 20.42 4.34
CA ALA A 522 14.78 21.34 4.21
C ALA A 522 15.23 22.81 4.05
N GLU A 523 16.34 23.21 4.68
CA GLU A 523 16.95 24.54 4.46
C GLU A 523 17.79 24.62 3.18
N SER A 524 18.39 23.50 2.75
CA SER A 524 19.32 23.45 1.61
C SER A 524 18.64 23.19 0.27
N LEU A 525 17.47 22.54 0.26
CA LEU A 525 16.66 22.22 -0.91
C LEU A 525 15.64 23.33 -1.19
N LEU A 526 16.07 24.59 -1.11
CA LEU A 526 15.42 25.62 -1.91
C LEU A 526 15.60 25.18 -3.36
N ALA A 527 14.53 24.66 -3.97
CA ALA A 527 14.52 24.44 -5.40
C ALA A 527 14.97 25.76 -6.09
N PRO A 528 15.49 25.72 -7.33
CA PRO A 528 15.80 26.95 -8.07
C PRO A 528 14.61 27.93 -8.16
N THR A 529 13.39 27.44 -7.90
CA THR A 529 12.13 28.17 -7.82
C THR A 529 11.84 28.82 -6.46
N GLY A 530 12.66 28.60 -5.42
CA GLY A 530 12.42 29.03 -4.04
C GLY A 530 11.46 28.14 -3.24
N ALA A 531 10.94 27.06 -3.84
CA ALA A 531 9.98 26.17 -3.17
C ALA A 531 10.67 25.29 -2.11
N ILE A 532 10.13 25.29 -0.90
CA ILE A 532 10.56 24.42 0.20
C ILE A 532 9.92 23.04 0.01
N VAL A 533 10.74 22.01 -0.19
CA VAL A 533 10.28 20.61 -0.13
C VAL A 533 10.40 20.14 1.30
N ARG A 534 9.26 19.89 1.95
CA ARG A 534 9.23 19.20 3.24
C ARG A 534 9.43 17.70 2.98
N VAL A 535 10.25 17.05 3.80
CA VAL A 535 10.35 15.59 3.83
C VAL A 535 10.02 15.19 5.26
N ASP A 536 8.79 14.70 5.44
CA ASP A 536 8.27 14.26 6.72
C ASP A 536 8.14 12.72 6.70
N VAL A 537 7.98 12.11 7.88
CA VAL A 537 7.70 10.67 7.99
C VAL A 537 6.45 10.32 7.20
N GLN A 538 6.43 9.17 6.55
CA GLN A 538 5.44 8.94 5.51
C GLN A 538 3.98 8.91 6.03
N ARG A 539 3.77 8.49 7.28
CA ARG A 539 2.45 8.61 7.94
C ARG A 539 1.91 10.04 8.03
N GLU A 540 2.73 11.07 7.83
CA GLU A 540 2.35 12.49 7.79
C GLU A 540 2.01 13.01 6.39
N VAL A 541 2.43 12.31 5.33
CA VAL A 541 2.22 12.76 3.95
C VAL A 541 1.37 11.82 3.10
N SER A 542 1.30 10.52 3.40
CA SER A 542 0.60 9.56 2.54
C SER A 542 -0.88 9.42 2.85
N THR A 543 -1.74 9.56 1.83
CA THR A 543 -3.18 9.29 1.95
C THR A 543 -3.51 7.82 2.21
N TYR A 544 -2.55 6.89 2.05
CA TYR A 544 -2.78 5.46 2.24
C TYR A 544 -2.82 5.07 3.72
N PHE A 545 -2.10 5.79 4.59
CA PHE A 545 -2.07 5.51 6.03
C PHE A 545 -3.47 5.32 6.64
N PHE A 546 -4.37 6.30 6.52
CA PHE A 546 -5.71 6.19 7.10
C PHE A 546 -6.59 5.13 6.43
N LYS A 547 -6.47 4.92 5.11
CA LYS A 547 -7.18 3.83 4.40
C LYS A 547 -6.73 2.47 4.91
N SER A 548 -5.43 2.35 5.17
CA SER A 548 -4.78 1.18 5.74
C SER A 548 -5.26 0.91 7.17
N LEU A 549 -5.34 1.94 8.03
CA LEU A 549 -5.89 1.82 9.38
C LEU A 549 -7.34 1.36 9.38
N LEU A 550 -8.19 1.95 8.53
CA LEU A 550 -9.59 1.57 8.40
C LEU A 550 -9.74 0.07 8.06
N ALA A 551 -9.04 -0.40 7.02
CA ALA A 551 -9.07 -1.80 6.61
C ALA A 551 -8.51 -2.72 7.71
N PHE A 552 -7.39 -2.34 8.33
CA PHE A 552 -6.74 -3.10 9.40
C PHE A 552 -7.63 -3.29 10.63
N HIS A 553 -8.25 -2.22 11.14
CA HIS A 553 -9.14 -2.31 12.30
C HIS A 553 -10.45 -3.03 11.99
N LYS A 554 -11.01 -2.85 10.78
CA LYS A 554 -12.15 -3.65 10.33
C LYS A 554 -11.80 -5.13 10.29
N LEU A 555 -10.62 -5.49 9.79
CA LEU A 555 -10.15 -6.87 9.77
C LEU A 555 -10.03 -7.42 11.20
N GLY A 556 -9.42 -6.67 12.12
CA GLY A 556 -9.33 -7.07 13.53
C GLY A 556 -10.68 -7.39 14.18
N LYS A 557 -11.69 -6.54 13.99
CA LYS A 557 -13.06 -6.80 14.47
C LYS A 557 -13.64 -8.10 13.90
N VAL A 558 -13.40 -8.36 12.61
CA VAL A 558 -13.85 -9.59 11.94
C VAL A 558 -13.14 -10.82 12.48
N LEU A 559 -11.81 -10.75 12.67
CA LEU A 559 -11.01 -11.83 13.27
C LEU A 559 -11.50 -12.18 14.67
N ALA A 560 -11.71 -11.17 15.52
CA ALA A 560 -12.22 -11.34 16.88
C ALA A 560 -13.61 -12.00 16.90
N GLN A 561 -14.52 -11.58 16.01
CA GLN A 561 -15.87 -12.15 15.91
C GLN A 561 -15.88 -13.62 15.44
N GLY A 562 -14.89 -14.02 14.64
CA GLY A 562 -14.78 -15.37 14.09
C GLY A 562 -13.97 -16.35 14.95
N ARG A 563 -13.46 -15.92 16.11
CA ARG A 563 -12.52 -16.72 16.91
C ARG A 563 -13.10 -18.09 17.27
N GLY A 564 -12.32 -19.15 17.00
CA GLY A 564 -12.69 -20.55 17.20
C GLY A 564 -13.53 -21.16 16.08
N SER A 565 -13.88 -20.39 15.05
CA SER A 565 -14.66 -20.85 13.89
C SER A 565 -13.93 -20.74 12.56
N TRP A 566 -12.73 -20.16 12.54
CA TRP A 566 -12.00 -19.93 11.29
C TRP A 566 -11.59 -21.24 10.62
N ASP A 567 -11.98 -21.37 9.35
CA ASP A 567 -11.54 -22.37 8.40
C ASP A 567 -11.33 -21.72 7.02
N VAL A 568 -10.98 -22.52 6.00
CA VAL A 568 -10.75 -22.02 4.64
C VAL A 568 -11.98 -21.30 4.08
N ALA A 569 -13.18 -21.84 4.27
CA ALA A 569 -14.40 -21.26 3.69
C ALA A 569 -14.71 -19.90 4.33
N MET A 570 -14.53 -19.78 5.64
CA MET A 570 -14.69 -18.50 6.34
C MET A 570 -13.64 -17.48 5.89
N ALA A 571 -12.38 -17.89 5.73
CA ALA A 571 -11.31 -17.02 5.20
C ALA A 571 -11.66 -16.50 3.80
N GLN A 572 -12.08 -17.38 2.88
CA GLN A 572 -12.51 -17.01 1.54
C GLN A 572 -13.67 -16.00 1.54
N GLN A 573 -14.68 -16.24 2.40
CA GLN A 573 -15.82 -15.33 2.54
C GLN A 573 -15.38 -13.95 3.05
N VAL A 574 -14.45 -13.90 4.00
CA VAL A 574 -13.97 -12.63 4.56
C VAL A 574 -13.19 -11.83 3.54
N LEU A 575 -12.28 -12.47 2.77
CA LEU A 575 -11.55 -11.77 1.71
C LEU A 575 -12.48 -11.14 0.66
N GLY A 576 -13.66 -11.73 0.42
CA GLY A 576 -14.68 -11.19 -0.50
C GLY A 576 -15.58 -10.08 0.08
N ARG A 577 -15.36 -9.60 1.30
CA ARG A 577 -16.19 -8.53 1.88
C ARG A 577 -15.84 -7.18 1.24
N PRO A 578 -16.83 -6.30 0.95
CA PRO A 578 -16.57 -4.97 0.37
C PRO A 578 -15.56 -4.11 1.16
N ALA A 579 -15.45 -4.33 2.47
CA ALA A 579 -14.49 -3.67 3.34
C ALA A 579 -13.02 -3.94 2.99
N PHE A 580 -12.71 -5.00 2.23
CA PHE A 580 -11.36 -5.44 1.89
C PHE A 580 -11.13 -5.57 0.39
N VAL A 581 -12.17 -5.31 -0.42
CA VAL A 581 -12.14 -5.49 -1.86
C VAL A 581 -12.13 -4.14 -2.55
N ASP A 582 -11.02 -3.85 -3.25
CA ASP A 582 -11.00 -2.80 -4.26
C ASP A 582 -11.62 -3.33 -5.58
N PRO A 583 -12.76 -2.79 -6.03
CA PRO A 583 -13.43 -3.27 -7.24
C PRO A 583 -12.66 -2.97 -8.53
N SER A 584 -11.60 -2.15 -8.51
CA SER A 584 -10.76 -1.88 -9.68
C SER A 584 -9.39 -2.53 -9.65
N ASP A 585 -8.87 -2.91 -8.47
CA ASP A 585 -7.45 -3.31 -8.34
C ASP A 585 -7.21 -4.62 -7.59
N SER A 586 -8.26 -5.30 -7.12
CA SER A 586 -8.15 -6.60 -6.43
C SER A 586 -7.85 -7.74 -7.40
N MET A 587 -6.57 -8.09 -7.58
CA MET A 587 -6.12 -8.98 -8.65
C MET A 587 -6.01 -10.46 -8.25
N ASN A 588 -5.68 -10.75 -6.99
CA ASN A 588 -5.68 -12.11 -6.49
C ASN A 588 -6.09 -12.18 -5.00
N ALA A 589 -6.62 -13.33 -4.61
CA ALA A 589 -6.91 -13.66 -3.23
C ALA A 589 -6.43 -15.09 -2.97
N VAL A 590 -5.78 -15.31 -1.82
CA VAL A 590 -5.23 -16.61 -1.44
C VAL A 590 -5.60 -16.99 -0.02
N VAL A 591 -5.79 -18.28 0.22
CA VAL A 591 -5.86 -18.90 1.55
C VAL A 591 -4.94 -20.11 1.52
N MET A 592 -4.02 -20.22 2.46
CA MET A 592 -3.03 -21.29 2.55
C MET A 592 -3.22 -22.06 3.86
N GLU A 593 -3.13 -23.38 3.78
CA GLU A 593 -3.16 -24.32 4.90
C GLU A 593 -1.76 -24.94 5.07
N PRO A 594 -0.85 -24.30 5.83
CA PRO A 594 0.56 -24.68 5.85
C PRO A 594 0.80 -26.12 6.31
N SER A 595 0.01 -26.61 7.27
CA SER A 595 0.08 -27.98 7.77
C SER A 595 -0.38 -29.05 6.77
N LYS A 596 -1.15 -28.66 5.74
CA LYS A 596 -1.68 -29.57 4.71
C LYS A 596 -0.95 -29.42 3.36
N GLY A 597 -0.18 -28.34 3.18
CA GLY A 597 0.42 -28.02 1.88
C GLY A 597 -0.60 -27.66 0.81
N LEU A 598 -1.77 -27.14 1.21
CA LEU A 598 -2.84 -26.72 0.29
C LEU A 598 -2.87 -25.20 0.12
N LEU A 599 -2.87 -24.74 -1.12
CA LEU A 599 -3.01 -23.34 -1.51
C LEU A 599 -4.33 -23.17 -2.26
N HIS A 600 -5.23 -22.39 -1.69
CA HIS A 600 -6.49 -21.98 -2.30
C HIS A 600 -6.34 -20.60 -2.90
N ASN A 601 -6.80 -20.39 -4.12
CA ASN A 601 -6.71 -19.09 -4.77
C ASN A 601 -7.97 -18.75 -5.55
N ALA A 602 -8.25 -17.46 -5.64
CA ALA A 602 -9.19 -16.86 -6.59
C ALA A 602 -8.44 -15.78 -7.37
N MET A 603 -8.52 -15.84 -8.70
CA MET A 603 -7.81 -14.94 -9.62
C MET A 603 -8.49 -14.94 -11.00
N GLY A 604 -8.00 -14.09 -11.92
CA GLY A 604 -8.52 -14.01 -13.30
C GLY A 604 -9.77 -13.16 -13.47
N LYS A 605 -10.20 -12.43 -12.44
CA LYS A 605 -11.25 -11.41 -12.48
C LYS A 605 -10.87 -10.24 -11.58
N VAL A 606 -11.55 -9.11 -11.74
CA VAL A 606 -11.51 -8.00 -10.80
C VAL A 606 -12.93 -7.67 -10.33
N PRO A 607 -13.21 -7.78 -9.03
CA PRO A 607 -12.32 -8.27 -7.99
C PRO A 607 -12.07 -9.78 -8.08
N ALA A 608 -10.89 -10.22 -7.67
CA ALA A 608 -10.46 -11.63 -7.74
C ALA A 608 -11.40 -12.61 -7.02
N THR A 609 -12.05 -12.16 -5.95
CA THR A 609 -12.97 -12.96 -5.12
C THR A 609 -14.30 -13.28 -5.82
N ASP A 610 -14.63 -12.62 -6.93
CA ASP A 610 -15.81 -12.94 -7.77
C ASP A 610 -15.56 -14.15 -8.68
N ALA A 611 -14.34 -14.65 -8.65
CA ALA A 611 -13.88 -15.76 -9.41
C ALA A 611 -13.96 -17.03 -8.51
N SER A 612 -14.22 -18.21 -9.07
CA SER A 612 -14.30 -19.45 -8.27
C SER A 612 -12.99 -19.74 -7.53
N TRP A 613 -13.01 -20.45 -6.41
CA TRP A 613 -11.76 -20.82 -5.74
C TRP A 613 -11.18 -22.11 -6.32
N GLN A 614 -9.86 -22.16 -6.51
CA GLN A 614 -9.13 -23.34 -6.93
C GLN A 614 -8.15 -23.76 -5.82
N THR A 615 -8.13 -25.06 -5.52
CA THR A 615 -7.15 -25.66 -4.60
C THR A 615 -6.00 -26.27 -5.37
N VAL A 616 -4.77 -25.96 -4.93
CA VAL A 616 -3.52 -26.51 -5.43
C VAL A 616 -2.83 -27.22 -4.29
N ASP A 617 -2.58 -28.52 -4.45
CA ASP A 617 -1.74 -29.29 -3.52
C ASP A 617 -0.28 -29.16 -3.95
N ILE A 618 0.54 -28.48 -3.13
CA ILE A 618 1.96 -28.27 -3.42
C ILE A 618 2.75 -29.57 -3.25
N ASN A 619 2.26 -30.53 -2.47
CA ASN A 619 2.91 -31.81 -2.26
C ASN A 619 2.61 -32.81 -3.40
N ALA A 620 1.53 -32.59 -4.16
CA ALA A 620 1.18 -33.45 -5.28
C ALA A 620 2.30 -33.52 -6.34
N GLU A 621 2.54 -34.72 -6.86
CA GLU A 621 3.43 -34.92 -8.00
C GLU A 621 2.91 -34.18 -9.23
N ALA A 622 3.83 -33.75 -10.10
CA ALA A 622 3.43 -33.13 -11.36
C ALA A 622 2.65 -34.16 -12.21
N PRO A 623 1.52 -33.77 -12.83
CA PRO A 623 0.69 -34.67 -13.63
C PRO A 623 1.40 -35.26 -14.85
#